data_AF-A0A925VMR1-F1
#
_entry.id   AF-A0A925VMR1-F1
#
_cell.length_a   1.000
_cell.length_b   1.000
_cell.length_c   1.000
_cell.angle_alpha   90.00
_cell.angle_beta   90.00
_cell.angle_gamma   90.00
#
_symmetry.space_group_name_H-M   'P 1'
#
loop_
_entity.id
_entity.type
_entity.pdbx_description
1 polymer ?
#
loop_
_entity_poly.entity_id
_entity_poly.type
_entity_poly.pdbx_seq_one_letter_code
_entity_poly.pdbx_strand_id
1 'polypeptide(L)' 'MQHWLILIRCWDAPDRSVPKAACTIRQHALTVLLGLRTGLQAAITVVVACLQHGGRIKRSQKTPRTWQQLLAADVAELG' A
#
# COMPACT_ATOMS: atom_id res chain seq x y z
N MET A 1 -8.70 -2.56 -14.00
CA MET A 1 -8.35 -1.98 -12.69
C MET A 1 -8.31 -3.10 -11.65
N GLN A 2 -7.14 -3.43 -11.09
CA GLN A 2 -6.99 -4.43 -10.01
C GLN A 2 -7.25 -3.78 -8.64
N HIS A 3 -8.47 -3.28 -8.41
CA HIS A 3 -8.82 -2.51 -7.21
C HIS A 3 -8.64 -3.29 -5.90
N TRP A 4 -8.78 -4.63 -5.94
CA TRP A 4 -8.71 -5.49 -4.76
C TRP A 4 -7.31 -5.51 -4.12
N LEU A 5 -6.24 -5.42 -4.93
CA LEU A 5 -4.87 -5.35 -4.40
C LEU A 5 -4.58 -4.04 -3.66
N ILE A 6 -5.19 -2.94 -4.11
CA ILE A 6 -5.11 -1.65 -3.42
C ILE A 6 -5.84 -1.74 -2.08
N LEU A 7 -7.05 -2.32 -2.06
CA LEU A 7 -7.82 -2.48 -0.83
C LEU A 7 -7.08 -3.35 0.20
N ILE A 8 -6.49 -4.48 -0.21
CA ILE A 8 -5.80 -5.38 0.74
C ILE A 8 -4.50 -4.77 1.29
N ARG A 9 -3.80 -3.92 0.54
CA ARG A 9 -2.46 -3.42 0.92
C ARG A 9 -2.38 -1.99 1.39
N CYS A 10 -3.32 -1.13 1.00
CA CYS A 10 -3.38 0.25 1.48
C CYS A 10 -4.22 0.40 2.75
N TRP A 11 -5.18 -0.50 3.00
CA TRP A 11 -6.00 -0.41 4.22
C TRP A 11 -5.32 -0.99 5.46
N ASP A 12 -4.34 -1.88 5.27
CA ASP A 12 -3.55 -2.49 6.34
C ASP A 12 -2.58 -1.50 7.01
N ALA A 13 -2.29 -0.37 6.35
CA ALA A 13 -1.36 0.63 6.87
C ALA A 13 -1.73 2.06 6.42
N PRO A 14 -2.22 2.93 7.33
CA PRO A 14 -2.65 4.29 6.99
C PRO A 14 -1.49 5.21 6.57
N ASP A 15 -0.24 4.81 6.83
CA ASP A 15 0.96 5.54 6.43
C ASP A 15 1.39 5.26 4.98
N ARG A 16 0.51 4.68 4.13
CA ARG A 16 0.81 4.35 2.73
C ARG A 16 0.05 5.24 1.74
N SER A 17 0.76 5.65 0.70
CA SER A 17 0.22 6.47 -0.38
C SER A 17 -0.52 5.62 -1.42
N VAL A 18 -1.85 5.71 -1.41
CA VAL A 18 -2.74 5.09 -2.40
C VAL A 18 -2.30 5.33 -3.87
N PRO A 19 -1.96 6.57 -4.30
CA PRO A 19 -1.54 6.80 -5.68
C PRO A 19 -0.19 6.14 -6.02
N LYS A 20 0.76 6.06 -5.06
CA LYS A 20 2.00 5.31 -5.27
C LYS A 20 1.74 3.81 -5.36
N ALA A 21 0.86 3.28 -4.51
CA ALA A 21 0.46 1.87 -4.56
C ALA A 21 -0.20 1.53 -5.89
N ALA A 22 -1.12 2.37 -6.38
CA ALA A 22 -1.76 2.21 -7.68
C ALA A 22 -0.74 2.26 -8.83
N CYS A 23 0.26 3.14 -8.74
CA CYS A 23 1.34 3.23 -9.72
C CYS A 23 2.19 1.94 -9.74
N THR A 24 2.61 1.45 -8.57
CA THR A 24 3.37 0.20 -8.43
C THR A 24 2.58 -1.00 -8.95
N ILE A 25 1.28 -1.10 -8.65
CA ILE A 25 0.42 -2.16 -9.18
C ILE A 25 0.32 -2.08 -10.71
N ARG A 26 0.18 -0.87 -11.27
CA ARG A 26 0.17 -0.71 -12.75
C ARG A 26 1.50 -1.14 -13.38
N GLN A 27 2.63 -0.80 -12.78
CA GLN A 27 3.95 -1.19 -13.29
C GLN A 27 4.14 -2.71 -13.31
N HIS A 28 3.57 -3.41 -12.33
CA HIS A 28 3.66 -4.87 -12.23
C HIS A 28 2.42 -5.60 -12.76
N ALA A 29 1.45 -4.91 -13.35
CA ALA A 29 0.19 -5.51 -13.80
C ALA A 29 0.42 -6.62 -14.85
N LEU A 30 1.39 -6.43 -15.74
CA LEU A 30 1.78 -7.44 -16.72
C LEU A 30 2.45 -8.65 -16.08
N THR A 31 3.30 -8.45 -15.07
CA THR A 31 3.92 -9.54 -14.30
C THR A 31 2.86 -10.38 -13.58
N VAL A 32 1.83 -9.73 -13.01
CA VAL A 32 0.69 -10.42 -12.41
C VAL A 32 -0.11 -11.18 -13.47
N LEU A 33 -0.34 -10.58 -14.64
CA LEU A 33 -1.08 -11.21 -15.73
C LEU A 33 -0.37 -12.45 -16.27
N LEU A 34 0.96 -12.38 -16.43
CA LEU A 34 1.79 -13.53 -16.84
C LEU A 34 1.82 -14.60 -15.74
N GLY A 35 1.87 -14.18 -14.48
CA GLY A 35 1.82 -15.06 -13.31
C GLY A 35 0.52 -15.85 -13.20
N LEU A 36 -0.61 -15.39 -13.75
CA LEU A 36 -1.85 -16.17 -13.78
C LEU A 36 -1.70 -17.55 -14.44
N ARG A 37 -0.74 -17.69 -15.37
CA ARG A 37 -0.47 -18.97 -16.06
C ARG A 37 0.64 -19.81 -15.41
N THR A 38 1.58 -19.19 -14.70
CA THR A 38 2.82 -19.86 -14.27
C THR A 38 3.01 -19.92 -12.75
N GLY A 39 2.30 -19.09 -11.99
CA GLY A 39 2.47 -18.99 -10.53
C GLY A 39 2.00 -17.65 -9.98
N LEU A 40 0.69 -17.49 -9.83
CA LEU A 40 0.07 -16.22 -9.41
C LEU A 40 0.55 -15.79 -8.02
N GLN A 41 0.77 -16.74 -7.12
CA GLN A 41 1.23 -16.47 -5.75
C GLN A 41 2.62 -15.82 -5.73
N ALA A 42 3.53 -16.23 -6.60
CA ALA A 42 4.87 -15.63 -6.70
C ALA A 42 4.78 -14.18 -7.20
N ALA A 43 3.99 -13.95 -8.25
CA ALA A 43 3.78 -12.61 -8.80
C ALA A 43 3.12 -11.67 -7.79
N ILE A 44 2.12 -12.15 -7.05
CA ILE A 44 1.50 -11.39 -5.96
C ILE A 44 2.53 -11.10 -4.86
N THR A 45 3.32 -12.08 -4.43
CA THR A 45 4.35 -11.89 -3.39
C THR A 45 5.36 -10.79 -3.77
N VAL A 46 5.76 -10.71 -5.04
CA VAL A 46 6.64 -9.64 -5.53
C VAL A 46 5.96 -8.27 -5.45
N VAL A 47 4.73 -8.14 -5.95
CA VAL A 47 3.97 -6.87 -5.88
C VAL A 47 3.78 -6.42 -4.44
N VAL A 48 3.50 -7.37 -3.55
CA VAL A 48 3.38 -7.14 -2.12
C VAL A 48 4.68 -6.63 -1.53
N ALA A 49 5.80 -7.25 -1.83
CA ALA A 49 7.10 -6.85 -1.31
C ALA A 49 7.46 -5.43 -1.77
N CYS A 50 7.21 -5.12 -3.05
CA CYS A 50 7.33 -3.77 -3.61
C CYS A 50 6.42 -2.75 -2.91
N LEU A 51 5.18 -3.13 -2.58
CA LEU A 51 4.25 -2.26 -1.84
C LEU A 51 4.63 -2.10 -0.37
N GLN A 52 5.29 -3.08 0.25
CA GLN A 52 5.78 -2.99 1.63
C GLN A 52 7.00 -2.08 1.76
N HIS A 53 7.92 -2.13 0.79
CA HIS A 53 9.11 -1.28 0.79
C HIS A 53 8.85 0.11 0.18
N GLY A 54 7.90 0.19 -0.75
CA GLY A 54 7.44 1.40 -1.41
C GLY A 54 6.23 2.04 -0.72
N GLY A 55 5.81 3.22 -1.19
CA GLY A 55 4.54 3.81 -0.80
C GLY A 55 4.46 4.44 0.59
N ARG A 56 5.43 4.22 1.49
CA ARG A 56 5.45 4.85 2.82
C ARG A 56 5.48 6.37 2.70
N ILE A 57 4.51 7.01 3.34
CA ILE A 57 4.39 8.46 3.40
C ILE A 57 5.40 8.95 4.43
N LYS A 58 6.39 9.73 4.00
CA LYS A 58 7.35 10.35 4.92
C LYS A 58 6.60 11.13 6.00
N ARG A 59 6.97 10.87 7.25
CA ARG A 59 6.44 11.58 8.41
C ARG A 59 6.87 13.05 8.31
N SER A 60 5.91 13.97 8.22
CA SER A 60 6.16 15.40 8.34
C SER A 60 6.16 15.76 9.82
N GLN A 61 7.15 16.54 10.27
CA GLN A 61 7.20 17.05 11.65
C GLN A 61 6.61 18.47 11.78
N LYS A 62 6.54 19.25 10.69
CA LYS A 62 6.06 20.64 10.70
C LYS A 62 4.54 20.77 10.55
N THR A 63 3.97 19.97 9.66
CA THR A 63 2.52 19.97 9.40
C THR A 63 2.07 18.53 9.39
N PRO A 64 1.40 18.06 10.45
CA PRO A 64 1.03 16.67 10.55
C PRO A 64 0.01 16.34 9.46
N ARG A 65 0.26 15.24 8.74
CA ARG A 65 -0.65 14.80 7.66
C ARG A 65 -1.85 14.09 8.27
N THR A 66 -2.96 14.02 7.54
CA THR A 66 -4.23 13.44 8.00
C THR A 66 -4.08 12.06 8.65
N TRP A 67 -3.23 11.18 8.11
CA TRP A 67 -2.98 9.86 8.71
C TRP A 67 -2.30 9.93 10.09
N GLN A 68 -1.47 10.95 10.34
CA GLN A 68 -0.84 11.16 11.65
C GLN A 68 -1.83 11.71 12.67
N GLN A 69 -2.77 12.54 12.20
CA GLN A 69 -3.85 13.07 13.05
C GLN A 69 -4.80 11.94 13.44
N LEU A 70 -5.19 11.08 12.50
CA LEU A 70 -6.00 9.89 12.77
C LEU A 70 -5.30 8.92 13.71
N LEU A 71 -4.00 8.66 13.50
CA LEU A 71 -3.21 7.80 14.39
C LEU A 71 -3.09 8.40 15.80
N ALA A 72 -2.90 9.72 15.90
CA ALA A 72 -2.83 10.40 17.20
C ALA A 72 -4.18 10.39 17.93
N ALA A 73 -5.31 10.49 17.20
CA ALA A 73 -6.64 10.38 17.76
C ALA A 73 -6.94 8.96 18.27
N ASP A 74 -6.58 7.93 17.51
CA ASP A 74 -6.75 6.52 17.89
C ASP A 74 -5.96 6.17 19.17
N VAL A 75 -4.72 6.64 19.27
CA VAL A 75 -3.89 6.47 20.48
C VAL A 75 -4.47 7.24 21.68
N ALA A 76 -5.15 8.37 21.46
CA ALA A 76 -5.76 9.15 22.52
C ALA A 76 -7.08 8.57 23.05
N GLU A 77 -7.81 7.77 22.26
CA GLU A 77 -9.05 7.11 22.71
C GLU A 77 -8.79 5.78 23.45
N LEU A 78 -7.58 5.22 23.32
CA LEU A 78 -7.16 3.98 23.98
C LEU A 78 -6.41 4.19 25.31
N GLY A 79 -6.26 5.43 25.76
CA GLY A 79 -5.62 5.79 27.04
C GLY A 79 -6.62 6.41 28.02
#